data_AF-A0A9E3L6Y7-F1
#
_entry.id   AF-A0A9E3L6Y7-F1
#
_cell.length_a   1.000
_cell.length_b   1.000
_cell.length_c   1.000
_cell.angle_alpha   90.00
_cell.angle_beta   90.00
_cell.angle_gamma   90.00
#
_symmetry.space_group_name_H-M   'P 1'
#
loop_
_entity.id
_entity.type
_entity.pdbx_description
1 polymer ?
#
loop_
_entity_poly.entity_id
_entity_poly.type
_entity_poly.pdbx_seq_one_letter_code
_entity_poly.pdbx_strand_id
1 'polypeptide(L)'
;NRWQGNVRELENTMHRAVLMAQGDEIGPDAIITPDGDRLDLAKTAPAVAHATMAAEQVTRALVGRTVADVERDLILETLKHCLGNRTHAANILGISIRTLRNKLNEYADGGVPIPPAGNGDFQRMATTG
;
A
#
# COMPACT_ATOMS: atom_id res chain seq x y z
N ASN A 1 -6.10 -23.95 6.54
CA ASN A 1 -6.10 -25.15 5.67
C ASN A 1 -6.98 -24.88 4.46
N ARG A 2 -6.42 -24.94 3.23
CA ARG A 2 -7.07 -24.48 1.96
C ARG A 2 -7.64 -25.60 1.07
N TRP A 3 -7.73 -26.84 1.55
CA TRP A 3 -8.29 -27.94 0.76
C TRP A 3 -9.82 -27.86 0.79
N GLN A 4 -10.43 -27.56 -0.36
CA GLN A 4 -11.89 -27.43 -0.55
C GLN A 4 -12.57 -28.77 -0.89
N GLY A 5 -11.77 -29.78 -1.26
CA GLY A 5 -12.26 -31.06 -1.74
C GLY A 5 -12.54 -32.10 -0.66
N ASN A 6 -13.17 -33.20 -1.03
CA ASN A 6 -13.32 -34.37 -0.13
C ASN A 6 -12.06 -35.26 -0.11
N VAL A 7 -12.08 -36.32 0.70
CA VAL A 7 -10.93 -37.24 0.86
C VAL A 7 -10.60 -37.99 -0.44
N ARG A 8 -11.59 -38.36 -1.25
CA ARG A 8 -11.35 -39.02 -2.54
C ARG A 8 -10.64 -38.10 -3.53
N GLU A 9 -10.97 -36.82 -3.50
CA GLU A 9 -10.31 -35.82 -4.33
C GLU A 9 -8.86 -35.58 -3.90
N LEU A 10 -8.58 -35.68 -2.60
CA LEU A 10 -7.22 -35.59 -2.07
C LEU A 10 -6.38 -36.78 -2.54
N GLU A 11 -6.94 -37.99 -2.44
CA GLU A 11 -6.30 -39.21 -2.93
C GLU A 11 -5.98 -39.14 -4.43
N ASN A 12 -6.96 -38.75 -5.25
CA ASN A 12 -6.76 -38.58 -6.69
C ASN A 12 -5.70 -37.52 -7.02
N THR A 13 -5.65 -36.44 -6.24
CA THR A 13 -4.65 -35.39 -6.40
C THR A 13 -3.25 -35.88 -6.06
N MET A 14 -3.09 -36.66 -5.00
CA MET A 14 -1.81 -37.28 -4.65
C MET A 14 -1.36 -38.31 -5.68
N HIS A 15 -2.25 -39.17 -6.18
CA HIS A 15 -1.92 -40.10 -7.27
C HIS A 15 -1.43 -39.37 -8.52
N ARG A 16 -2.10 -38.29 -8.92
CA ARG A 16 -1.67 -37.47 -10.05
C ARG A 16 -0.33 -36.79 -9.80
N ALA A 17 -0.09 -36.30 -8.59
CA ALA A 17 1.18 -35.67 -8.22
C ALA A 17 2.34 -36.66 -8.30
N VAL A 18 2.14 -37.92 -7.90
CA VAL A 18 3.14 -39.00 -8.07
C VAL A 18 3.45 -39.23 -9.55
N LEU A 19 2.44 -39.23 -10.42
CA LEU A 19 2.64 -39.41 -11.86
C LEU A 19 3.36 -38.23 -12.53
N MET A 20 3.23 -37.02 -11.96
CA MET A 20 3.79 -35.79 -12.53
C MET A 20 5.14 -35.40 -11.93
N ALA A 21 5.51 -35.94 -10.77
CA ALA A 21 6.79 -35.67 -10.14
C ALA A 21 7.95 -36.15 -11.00
N GLN A 22 9.01 -35.34 -11.08
CA GLN A 22 10.26 -35.71 -11.74
C GLN A 22 11.33 -35.90 -10.67
N GLY A 23 11.72 -37.15 -10.44
CA GLY A 23 12.67 -37.53 -9.39
C GLY A 23 12.00 -38.11 -8.15
N ASP A 24 12.73 -38.14 -7.04
CA ASP A 24 12.35 -38.88 -5.83
C ASP A 24 11.44 -38.06 -4.88
N GLU A 25 11.23 -36.77 -5.16
CA GLU A 25 10.42 -35.87 -4.34
C GLU A 25 9.27 -35.25 -5.15
N ILE A 26 8.09 -35.13 -4.51
CA ILE A 26 6.94 -34.43 -5.08
C ILE A 26 7.04 -32.94 -4.74
N GLY A 27 7.47 -32.16 -5.72
CA GLY A 27 7.48 -30.69 -5.63
C GLY A 27 6.08 -30.06 -5.74
N PRO A 28 5.93 -28.79 -5.33
CA PRO A 28 4.65 -28.06 -5.40
C PRO A 28 4.16 -27.88 -6.86
N ASP A 29 5.05 -27.98 -7.82
CA ASP A 29 4.81 -27.95 -9.26
C ASP A 29 4.14 -29.25 -9.78
N ALA A 30 4.26 -30.36 -9.05
CA ALA A 30 3.55 -31.60 -9.37
C ALA A 30 2.13 -31.65 -8.76
N ILE A 31 1.80 -30.75 -7.83
CA ILE A 31 0.52 -30.73 -7.13
C ILE A 31 -0.48 -29.83 -7.88
N ILE A 32 -1.50 -30.47 -8.46
CA ILE A 32 -2.63 -29.80 -9.12
C ILE A 32 -3.87 -30.02 -8.26
N THR A 33 -4.57 -28.95 -7.88
CA THR A 33 -5.81 -29.03 -7.10
C THR A 33 -6.96 -29.62 -7.93
N PRO A 34 -8.09 -29.98 -7.30
CA PRO A 34 -9.28 -30.47 -8.02
C PRO A 34 -9.79 -29.45 -9.04
N ASP A 35 -9.63 -28.16 -8.76
CA ASP A 35 -10.02 -27.05 -9.63
C ASP A 35 -9.05 -26.81 -10.81
N GLY A 36 -7.96 -27.59 -10.89
CA GLY A 36 -6.99 -27.53 -11.98
C GLY A 36 -5.83 -26.56 -11.75
N ASP A 37 -5.80 -25.87 -10.61
CA ASP A 37 -4.73 -24.93 -10.28
C ASP A 37 -3.48 -25.66 -9.80
N ARG A 38 -2.31 -25.21 -10.25
CA ARG A 38 -1.03 -25.68 -9.72
C ARG A 38 -0.70 -24.95 -8.42
N LEU A 39 -0.19 -25.68 -7.43
CA LEU A 39 0.06 -25.13 -6.09
C LEU A 39 1.18 -24.07 -6.06
N ASP A 40 2.10 -24.12 -7.03
CA ASP A 40 3.15 -23.11 -7.27
C ASP A 40 2.60 -21.78 -7.81
N LEU A 41 1.65 -21.83 -8.75
CA LEU A 41 1.00 -20.66 -9.37
C LEU A 41 -0.04 -20.00 -8.46
N ALA A 42 -0.73 -20.80 -7.64
CA ALA A 42 -1.78 -20.33 -6.72
C ALA A 42 -1.26 -19.33 -5.67
N LYS A 43 0.05 -19.31 -5.37
CA LYS A 43 0.66 -18.36 -4.44
C LYS A 43 0.92 -16.97 -5.04
N THR A 44 1.02 -16.85 -6.36
CA THR A 44 1.52 -15.63 -7.03
C THR A 44 0.39 -14.85 -7.71
N ALA A 45 -0.60 -15.52 -8.27
CA ALA A 45 -1.68 -14.90 -9.02
C ALA A 45 -2.60 -13.95 -8.20
N PRO A 46 -3.09 -14.31 -7.00
CA PRO A 46 -4.09 -13.48 -6.32
C PRO A 46 -3.52 -12.19 -5.72
N ALA A 47 -2.26 -12.20 -5.26
CA ALA A 47 -1.62 -11.02 -4.67
C ALA A 47 -1.29 -9.96 -5.72
N VAL A 48 -0.78 -10.37 -6.88
CA VAL A 48 -0.48 -9.46 -8.00
C VAL A 48 -1.76 -8.86 -8.56
N ALA A 49 -2.80 -9.68 -8.79
CA ALA A 49 -4.10 -9.19 -9.26
C ALA A 49 -4.72 -8.17 -8.28
N HIS A 50 -4.67 -8.44 -6.98
CA HIS A 50 -5.14 -7.48 -5.97
C HIS A 50 -4.37 -6.18 -5.98
N ALA A 51 -3.03 -6.21 -6.11
CA ALA A 51 -2.22 -5.01 -6.18
C ALA A 51 -2.55 -4.17 -7.42
N THR A 52 -2.74 -4.82 -8.58
CA THR A 52 -3.16 -4.13 -9.82
C THR A 52 -4.54 -3.48 -9.65
N MET A 53 -5.52 -4.20 -9.11
CA MET A 53 -6.86 -3.64 -8.88
C MET A 53 -6.84 -2.46 -7.91
N ALA A 54 -6.07 -2.54 -6.83
CA ALA A 54 -5.92 -1.45 -5.87
C ALA A 54 -5.27 -0.22 -6.51
N ALA A 55 -4.22 -0.40 -7.31
CA ALA A 55 -3.56 0.69 -8.04
C ALA A 55 -4.54 1.38 -9.00
N GLU A 56 -5.31 0.62 -9.78
CA GLU A 56 -6.32 1.20 -10.68
C GLU A 56 -7.41 1.97 -9.94
N GLN A 57 -7.86 1.48 -8.77
CA GLN A 57 -8.84 2.19 -7.94
C GLN A 57 -8.30 3.54 -7.46
N VAL A 58 -7.04 3.59 -7.03
CA VAL A 58 -6.37 4.85 -6.66
C VAL A 58 -6.32 5.79 -7.86
N THR A 59 -5.91 5.30 -9.04
CA THR A 59 -5.86 6.14 -10.25
C THR A 59 -7.24 6.66 -10.63
N ARG A 60 -8.29 5.82 -10.60
CA ARG A 60 -9.67 6.23 -10.88
C ARG A 60 -10.17 7.29 -9.90
N ALA A 61 -9.79 7.22 -8.62
CA ALA A 61 -10.17 8.22 -7.62
C ALA A 61 -9.56 9.62 -7.87
N LEU A 62 -8.48 9.70 -8.66
CA LEU A 62 -7.86 10.96 -9.05
C LEU A 62 -8.49 11.57 -10.32
N VAL A 63 -9.19 10.77 -11.15
CA VAL A 63 -9.81 11.24 -12.39
C VAL A 63 -10.90 12.27 -12.09
N GLY A 64 -10.87 13.40 -12.81
CA GLY A 64 -11.83 14.50 -12.64
C GLY A 64 -11.47 15.50 -11.54
N ARG A 65 -10.41 15.24 -10.76
CA ARG A 65 -9.87 16.21 -9.80
C ARG A 65 -8.88 17.15 -10.47
N THR A 66 -8.84 18.40 -10.03
CA THR A 66 -7.79 19.33 -10.49
C THR A 66 -6.46 18.96 -9.85
N VAL A 67 -5.35 19.26 -10.54
CA VAL A 67 -4.00 19.10 -9.97
C VAL A 67 -3.86 19.91 -8.68
N ALA A 68 -4.48 21.09 -8.60
CA ALA A 68 -4.45 21.94 -7.42
C ALA A 68 -5.15 21.30 -6.20
N ASP A 69 -6.26 20.59 -6.40
CA ASP A 69 -6.94 19.90 -5.30
C ASP A 69 -6.14 18.69 -4.81
N VAL A 70 -5.55 17.92 -5.74
CA VAL A 70 -4.69 16.78 -5.39
C VAL A 70 -3.43 17.26 -4.66
N GLU A 71 -2.79 18.33 -5.14
CA GLU A 71 -1.63 18.96 -4.50
C GLU A 71 -1.98 19.43 -3.07
N ARG A 72 -3.11 20.11 -2.90
CA ARG A 72 -3.57 20.62 -1.61
C ARG A 72 -3.74 19.49 -0.60
N ASP A 73 -4.47 18.45 -0.96
CA ASP A 73 -4.71 17.31 -0.08
C ASP A 73 -3.40 16.62 0.31
N LEU A 74 -2.51 16.41 -0.66
CA LEU A 74 -1.21 15.80 -0.42
C LEU A 74 -0.37 16.63 0.56
N ILE A 75 -0.36 17.95 0.41
CA ILE A 75 0.33 18.88 1.32
C ILE A 75 -0.25 18.80 2.73
N LEU A 76 -1.58 18.87 2.86
CA LEU A 76 -2.24 18.88 4.16
C LEU A 76 -2.08 17.54 4.89
N GLU A 77 -2.21 16.43 4.17
CA GLU A 77 -2.03 15.10 4.74
C GLU A 77 -0.59 14.85 5.18
N THR A 78 0.40 15.28 4.38
CA THR A 78 1.81 15.22 4.77
C THR A 78 2.08 16.07 6.01
N LEU A 79 1.44 17.24 6.14
CA LEU A 79 1.55 18.05 7.35
C LEU A 79 0.96 17.37 8.59
N LYS A 80 -0.19 16.70 8.46
CA LYS A 80 -0.76 15.92 9.58
C LYS A 80 0.17 14.78 9.98
N HIS A 81 0.70 14.05 9.01
CA HIS A 81 1.67 12.98 9.24
C HIS A 81 2.94 13.50 9.95
N CYS A 82 3.36 14.72 9.63
CA CYS A 82 4.48 15.40 10.27
C CYS A 82 4.12 16.17 11.55
N LEU A 83 2.91 15.99 12.11
CA LEU A 83 2.43 16.69 13.30
C LEU A 83 2.58 18.23 13.20
N GLY A 84 2.38 18.78 12.00
CA GLY A 84 2.51 20.21 11.72
C GLY A 84 3.95 20.71 11.54
N ASN A 85 4.97 19.85 11.55
CA ASN A 85 6.35 20.22 11.25
C ASN A 85 6.52 20.54 9.76
N ARG A 86 6.46 21.84 9.44
CA ARG A 86 6.52 22.34 8.06
C ARG A 86 7.86 22.06 7.38
N THR A 87 8.97 22.12 8.10
CA THR A 87 10.31 21.82 7.52
C THR A 87 10.39 20.36 7.11
N HIS A 88 9.93 19.45 7.98
CA HIS A 88 9.94 18.02 7.66
C HIS A 88 8.98 17.69 6.52
N ALA A 89 7.76 18.25 6.53
CA ALA A 89 6.80 18.07 5.45
C ALA A 89 7.33 18.57 4.08
N ALA A 90 7.99 19.73 4.05
CA ALA A 90 8.61 20.25 2.83
C ALA A 90 9.68 19.32 2.27
N ASN A 91 10.51 18.73 3.14
CA ASN A 91 11.53 17.75 2.76
C ASN A 91 10.91 16.47 2.18
N ILE A 92 9.85 15.94 2.78
CA ILE A 92 9.14 14.75 2.28
C ILE A 92 8.54 15.02 0.89
N LEU A 93 7.94 16.20 0.72
CA LEU A 93 7.31 16.61 -0.54
C LEU A 93 8.33 17.02 -1.62
N GLY A 94 9.61 17.17 -1.27
CA GLY A 94 10.66 17.59 -2.20
C GLY A 94 10.52 19.04 -2.68
N ILE A 95 9.89 19.91 -1.90
CA ILE A 95 9.72 21.33 -2.21
C ILE A 95 10.42 22.22 -1.19
N SER A 96 10.70 23.47 -1.56
CA SER A 96 11.28 24.42 -0.60
C SER A 96 10.29 24.74 0.52
N ILE A 97 10.79 25.00 1.74
CA ILE A 97 9.98 25.49 2.86
C ILE A 97 9.23 26.80 2.52
N ARG A 98 9.79 27.63 1.64
CA ARG A 98 9.15 28.85 1.14
C ARG A 98 7.94 28.51 0.28
N THR A 99 8.08 27.58 -0.65
CA THR A 99 6.99 27.10 -1.50
C THR A 99 5.85 26.54 -0.65
N LEU A 100 6.18 25.68 0.32
CA LEU A 100 5.19 25.13 1.24
C LEU A 100 4.44 26.24 1.99
N ARG A 101 5.17 27.21 2.57
CA ARG A 101 4.54 28.34 3.28
C ARG A 101 3.62 29.17 2.39
N ASN A 102 4.04 29.46 1.16
CA ASN A 102 3.22 30.20 0.21
C ASN A 102 1.91 29.46 -0.11
N LYS A 103 2.00 28.15 -0.38
CA LYS A 103 0.81 27.30 -0.61
C LYS A 103 -0.13 27.28 0.59
N LEU A 104 0.42 27.18 1.81
CA LEU A 104 -0.40 27.25 3.02
C LEU A 104 -1.10 28.60 3.16
N ASN A 105 -0.43 29.71 2.89
CA ASN A 105 -1.09 31.01 2.94
C ASN A 105 -2.23 31.11 1.91
N GLU A 106 -2.00 30.65 0.68
CA GLU A 106 -3.03 30.59 -0.37
C GLU A 106 -4.24 29.75 0.07
N TYR A 107 -4.01 28.62 0.74
CA TYR A 107 -5.08 27.78 1.27
C TYR A 107 -5.85 28.44 2.41
N ALA A 108 -5.15 29.14 3.31
CA ALA A 108 -5.77 29.90 4.40
C ALA A 108 -6.66 31.03 3.85
N ASP A 109 -6.15 31.76 2.86
CA ASP A 109 -6.88 32.85 2.20
C ASP A 109 -8.13 32.32 1.47
N GLY A 110 -8.05 31.09 0.94
CA GLY A 110 -9.18 30.34 0.38
C GLY A 110 -10.12 29.70 1.42
N GLY A 111 -9.91 29.92 2.72
CA GLY A 111 -10.76 29.40 3.80
C GLY A 111 -10.55 27.92 4.14
N VAL A 112 -9.48 27.30 3.65
CA VAL A 112 -9.16 25.90 3.94
C VAL A 112 -8.53 25.79 5.34
N PRO A 113 -9.01 24.89 6.21
CA PRO A 113 -8.44 24.72 7.53
C PRO A 113 -7.05 24.08 7.44
N ILE A 114 -6.05 24.76 8.00
CA ILE A 114 -4.66 24.30 7.99
C ILE A 114 -4.32 23.75 9.37
N PRO A 115 -3.69 22.56 9.45
CA PRO A 115 -3.15 22.06 10.70
C PRO A 115 -2.25 23.10 11.38
N PRO A 116 -2.35 23.29 12.70
CA PRO A 116 -1.50 24.24 13.41
C PRO A 116 -0.03 23.89 13.18
N ALA A 117 0.84 24.90 13.16
CA ALA A 117 2.27 24.64 13.10
C ALA A 117 2.65 23.85 14.36
N GLY A 118 3.24 22.68 14.16
CA GLY A 118 3.86 21.95 15.25
C GLY A 118 5.04 22.80 15.72
N ASN A 119 4.88 23.45 16.87
CA ASN A 119 6.01 24.14 17.50
C ASN A 119 7.11 23.10 17.70
N GLY A 120 8.34 23.47 17.34
CA GLY A 120 9.52 22.61 17.44
C GLY A 120 9.95 22.32 18.89
N ASP A 121 9.00 22.10 19.80
CA ASP A 121 9.22 21.89 21.22
C ASP A 121 9.56 20.41 21.53
N PHE A 122 10.26 19.73 20.63
CA PHE A 122 10.87 18.42 20.92
C PHE A 122 12.22 18.54 21.66
N GLN A 123 12.69 19.76 21.94
CA GLN A 123 13.97 20.00 22.64
C GLN A 123 13.83 20.22 24.16
N ARG A 124 12.63 20.11 24.77
CA ARG A 124 12.44 20.40 26.21
C ARG A 124 12.06 19.21 27.11
N MET A 125 11.91 18.00 26.59
CA MET A 125 11.56 16.81 27.41
C MET A 125 12.71 15.82 27.64
N ALA A 126 13.96 16.16 27.26
CA ALA A 126 15.13 15.29 27.47
C ALA A 126 16.15 15.84 28.50
N THR A 127 15.78 16.81 29.34
CA THR A 127 16.69 17.32 30.39
C THR A 127 15.90 17.83 31.61
N THR A 128 15.38 16.90 32.40
CA THR A 128 14.98 16.98 33.83
C THR A 128 14.37 15.60 34.08
N GLY A 129 14.82 14.72 34.97
CA GLY A 129 15.79 14.71 36.06
C GLY A 129 15.65 13.34 36.72
#